data_AF-A0A8D8KZ14-F1
#
_entry.id   AF-A0A8D8KZ14-F1
#
_cell.length_a   1.000
_cell.length_b   1.000
_cell.length_c   1.000
_cell.angle_alpha   90.00
_cell.angle_beta   90.00
_cell.angle_gamma   90.00
#
_symmetry.space_group_name_H-M   'P 1'
#
loop_
_entity.id
_entity.type
_entity.pdbx_description
1 polymer ?
#
loop_
_entity_poly.entity_id
_entity_poly.type
_entity_poly.pdbx_seq_one_letter_code
_entity_poly.pdbx_strand_id
1 'polypeptide(L)'
;VTLDQEVSFSVLLHRVWKKHPINVDFLGIYIPPTTKFSPRAHGLIGQFMHEPEIRIFNERPGKDPEKPEASMEVKGQTLVVTRGLQKDYRTDGVFGLDV
;
A
#
# COMPACT_ATOMS: atom_id res chain seq x y z
N VAL A 1 -10.83 23.31 4.65
CA VAL A 1 -9.65 22.48 5.01
C VAL A 1 -8.49 23.44 5.18
N THR A 2 -7.94 23.57 6.38
CA THR A 2 -6.76 24.40 6.63
C THR A 2 -5.53 23.51 6.48
N LEU A 3 -4.75 23.75 5.42
CA LEU A 3 -3.39 23.23 5.31
C LEU A 3 -2.48 24.11 6.17
N ASP A 4 -1.70 23.49 7.04
CA ASP A 4 -0.51 24.16 7.57
C ASP A 4 0.50 24.30 6.43
N GLN A 5 1.26 25.39 6.41
CA GLN A 5 1.62 26.16 5.21
C GLN A 5 2.51 25.51 4.13
N GLU A 6 2.83 24.21 4.16
CA GLU A 6 3.61 23.57 3.08
C GLU A 6 3.35 22.06 3.00
N VAL A 7 2.33 21.68 2.21
CA VAL A 7 2.14 20.29 1.80
C VAL A 7 2.62 20.15 0.37
N SER A 8 3.58 19.26 0.15
CA SER A 8 4.01 18.84 -1.18
C SER A 8 3.72 17.36 -1.38
N PHE A 9 3.21 17.02 -2.54
CA PHE A 9 3.06 15.66 -3.02
C PHE A 9 3.39 15.65 -4.52
N SER A 10 3.87 14.52 -5.00
CA SER A 10 4.20 14.34 -6.41
C SER A 10 3.18 13.41 -7.06
N VAL A 11 2.68 13.80 -8.23
CA VAL A 11 1.85 12.94 -9.07
C VAL A 11 2.69 12.54 -10.27
N LEU A 12 2.91 11.25 -10.45
CA LEU A 12 3.75 10.72 -11.53
C LEU A 12 2.93 9.82 -12.45
N LEU A 13 3.07 10.01 -13.76
CA LEU A 13 2.52 9.09 -14.75
C LEU A 13 3.47 7.90 -14.92
N HIS A 14 3.05 6.74 -14.44
CA HIS A 14 3.71 5.47 -14.71
C HIS A 14 3.23 4.95 -16.04
N ARG A 15 4.15 4.94 -17.01
CA ARG A 15 3.90 4.34 -18.31
C ARG A 15 4.29 2.88 -18.29
N VAL A 16 3.34 2.03 -18.64
CA VAL A 16 3.58 0.60 -18.76
C VAL A 16 4.22 0.32 -20.12
N TRP A 17 5.03 -0.74 -20.24
CA TRP A 17 5.61 -1.09 -21.54
C TRP A 17 4.51 -1.38 -22.57
N LYS A 18 4.79 -1.06 -23.84
CA LYS A 18 3.84 -1.25 -24.94
C LYS A 18 3.42 -2.72 -25.02
N LYS A 19 2.11 -2.97 -25.11
CA LYS A 19 1.47 -4.30 -25.19
C LYS A 19 1.48 -5.13 -23.90
N HIS A 20 1.56 -4.50 -22.73
CA HIS A 20 1.34 -5.22 -21.48
C HIS A 20 -0.09 -5.83 -21.47
N PRO A 21 -0.25 -7.13 -21.17
CA PRO A 21 -1.51 -7.84 -21.38
C PRO A 21 -2.65 -7.42 -20.45
N ILE A 22 -2.32 -6.87 -19.27
CA ILE A 22 -3.28 -6.58 -18.20
C ILE A 22 -3.27 -5.11 -17.72
N ASN A 23 -2.12 -4.43 -17.71
CA ASN A 23 -1.95 -3.12 -17.08
C ASN A 23 -1.96 -1.99 -18.11
N VAL A 24 -2.57 -0.85 -17.74
CA VAL A 24 -2.54 0.42 -18.49
C VAL A 24 -1.69 1.45 -17.75
N ASP A 25 -1.29 2.52 -18.43
CA ASP A 25 -0.64 3.67 -17.80
C ASP A 25 -1.48 4.15 -16.60
N PHE A 26 -0.83 4.42 -15.48
CA PHE A 26 -1.50 4.81 -14.24
C PHE A 26 -0.80 6.01 -13.58
N LEU A 27 -1.57 6.79 -12.80
CA LEU A 27 -1.02 7.87 -12.00
C LEU A 27 -0.71 7.36 -10.60
N GLY A 28 0.54 7.54 -10.16
CA GLY A 28 0.99 7.30 -8.79
C GLY A 28 0.98 8.61 -8.00
N ILE A 29 0.46 8.57 -6.77
CA ILE A 29 0.50 9.69 -5.82
C ILE A 29 1.56 9.36 -4.76
N TYR A 30 2.56 10.22 -4.64
CA TYR A 30 3.67 10.05 -3.71
C TYR A 30 3.64 11.15 -2.65
N ILE A 31 3.59 10.70 -1.39
CA ILE A 31 3.49 11.56 -0.23
C ILE A 31 4.74 11.31 0.62
N PRO A 32 5.56 12.35 0.91
CA PRO A 32 6.70 12.20 1.81
C PRO A 32 6.25 11.70 3.19
N PRO A 33 6.98 10.77 3.84
CA PRO A 33 6.60 10.24 5.15
C PRO A 33 6.58 11.31 6.26
N THR A 34 7.19 12.47 6.01
CA THR A 34 7.29 13.60 6.95
C THR A 34 6.12 14.59 6.87
N THR A 35 5.18 14.42 5.93
CA THR A 35 4.05 15.35 5.80
C THR A 35 3.17 15.30 7.04
N LYS A 36 3.07 16.42 7.76
CA LYS A 36 2.23 16.60 8.96
C LYS A 36 0.77 16.84 8.58
N PHE A 37 0.16 15.92 7.82
CA PHE A 37 -1.27 16.02 7.54
C PHE A 37 -2.06 15.97 8.84
N SER A 38 -2.98 16.92 9.03
CA SER A 38 -3.90 16.83 10.16
C SER A 38 -4.83 15.61 9.98
N PRO A 39 -5.29 14.96 11.05
CA PRO A 39 -6.28 13.88 10.99
C PRO A 39 -7.51 14.21 10.12
N ARG A 40 -7.88 15.49 10.00
CA ARG A 40 -9.00 15.99 9.18
C ARG A 40 -8.67 16.19 7.70
N ALA A 41 -7.40 16.33 7.33
CA ALA A 41 -6.96 16.45 5.93
C ALA A 41 -7.09 15.12 5.16
N HIS A 42 -7.30 14.02 5.88
CA HIS A 42 -7.19 12.69 5.34
C HIS A 42 -8.27 12.32 4.31
N GLY A 43 -9.54 12.73 4.42
CA GLY A 43 -10.54 12.43 3.36
C GLY A 43 -10.44 10.99 2.80
N LEU A 44 -10.48 10.82 1.47
CA LEU A 44 -10.27 9.52 0.82
C LEU A 44 -8.81 9.03 0.88
N ILE A 45 -7.83 9.93 0.92
CA ILE A 45 -6.40 9.57 0.79
C ILE A 45 -5.83 9.03 2.10
N GLY A 46 -6.21 9.62 3.23
CA GLY A 46 -5.67 9.25 4.52
C GLY A 46 -6.25 7.99 5.12
N GLN A 47 -7.25 7.36 4.47
CA GLN A 47 -7.58 5.96 4.75
C GLN A 47 -6.39 5.03 4.47
N PHE A 48 -5.44 5.47 3.62
CA PHE A 48 -4.22 4.74 3.30
C PHE A 48 -3.02 5.14 4.17
N MET A 49 -3.14 6.22 4.96
CA MET A 49 -2.05 6.70 5.83
C MET A 49 -2.02 6.01 7.19
N HIS A 50 -3.15 5.48 7.64
CA HIS A 50 -3.23 4.66 8.86
C HIS A 50 -3.50 3.22 8.43
N GLU A 51 -2.50 2.37 8.59
CA GLU A 51 -2.67 0.94 8.39
C GLU A 51 -3.71 0.42 9.40
N PRO A 52 -4.73 -0.33 8.96
CA PRO A 52 -5.67 -0.93 9.89
C PRO A 52 -4.96 -1.97 10.75
N GLU A 53 -5.44 -2.19 11.97
CA GLU A 53 -5.03 -3.37 12.74
C GLU A 53 -5.42 -4.63 11.98
N ILE A 54 -4.43 -5.49 11.75
CA ILE A 54 -4.59 -6.77 11.06
C ILE A 54 -4.06 -7.90 11.93
N ARG A 55 -4.71 -9.05 11.83
CA ARG A 55 -4.20 -10.31 12.40
C ARG A 55 -4.16 -11.38 11.32
N ILE A 56 -2.97 -11.89 11.05
CA ILE A 56 -2.74 -12.98 10.08
C ILE A 56 -2.56 -14.30 10.85
N PHE A 57 -3.25 -15.35 10.42
CA PHE A 57 -3.16 -16.67 11.04
C PHE A 57 -3.53 -17.79 10.06
N ASN A 58 -3.28 -19.05 10.45
CA ASN A 58 -3.65 -20.24 9.68
C ASN A 58 -3.06 -20.23 8.25
N GLU A 59 -1.73 -20.11 8.18
CA GLU A 59 -0.96 -20.25 6.95
C GLU A 59 -1.05 -21.69 6.42
N ARG A 60 -1.25 -21.81 5.11
CA ARG A 60 -1.45 -23.09 4.42
C ARG A 60 -1.05 -23.01 2.95
N PRO A 61 -0.76 -24.14 2.30
CA PRO A 61 -0.54 -24.18 0.86
C PRO A 61 -1.76 -23.63 0.10
N GLY A 62 -1.53 -22.73 -0.86
CA GLY A 62 -2.55 -22.26 -1.78
C GLY A 62 -2.71 -23.19 -2.97
N LYS A 63 -3.63 -22.84 -3.89
CA LYS A 63 -3.77 -23.56 -5.17
C LYS A 63 -2.53 -23.45 -6.05
N ASP A 64 -1.87 -22.32 -5.99
CA ASP A 64 -0.60 -22.03 -6.66
C ASP A 64 0.53 -22.26 -5.64
N PRO A 65 1.48 -23.17 -5.90
CA PRO A 65 2.58 -23.45 -4.97
C PRO A 65 3.42 -22.23 -4.58
N GLU A 66 3.47 -21.21 -5.45
CA GLU A 66 4.21 -19.96 -5.18
C GLU A 66 3.41 -18.95 -4.35
N LYS A 67 2.13 -19.24 -4.05
CA LYS A 67 1.21 -18.34 -3.35
C LYS A 67 0.56 -19.05 -2.16
N PRO A 68 1.27 -19.17 -1.02
CA PRO A 68 0.67 -19.65 0.21
C PRO A 68 -0.51 -18.75 0.61
N GLU A 69 -1.55 -19.37 1.15
CA GLU A 69 -2.74 -18.69 1.65
C GLU A 69 -2.70 -18.57 3.17
N ALA A 70 -3.32 -17.51 3.69
CA ALA A 70 -3.56 -17.31 5.12
C ALA A 70 -4.97 -16.75 5.35
N SER A 71 -5.38 -16.71 6.61
CA SER A 71 -6.58 -16.00 7.03
C SER A 71 -6.16 -14.66 7.62
N MET A 72 -6.76 -13.58 7.15
CA MET A 72 -6.56 -12.23 7.68
C MET A 72 -7.85 -11.74 8.32
N GLU A 73 -7.77 -11.34 9.57
CA GLU A 73 -8.82 -10.57 10.23
C GLU A 73 -8.51 -9.08 10.11
N VAL A 74 -9.45 -8.34 9.53
CA VAL A 74 -9.36 -6.89 9.33
C VAL A 74 -10.74 -6.27 9.52
N LYS A 75 -10.84 -5.27 10.40
CA LYS A 75 -12.11 -4.56 10.68
C LYS A 75 -13.29 -5.51 11.02
N GLY A 76 -13.03 -6.60 11.75
CA GLY A 76 -14.05 -7.59 12.13
C GLY A 76 -14.51 -8.52 11.00
N GLN A 77 -13.85 -8.47 9.84
CA GLN A 77 -14.09 -9.39 8.73
C GLN A 77 -12.90 -10.35 8.58
N THR A 78 -13.18 -11.59 8.20
CA THR A 78 -12.16 -12.60 7.91
C THR A 78 -12.07 -12.82 6.41
N LEU A 79 -10.86 -12.63 5.85
CA LEU A 79 -10.57 -12.77 4.44
C LEU A 79 -9.51 -13.86 4.22
N VAL A 80 -9.61 -14.57 3.09
CA VAL A 80 -8.51 -15.40 2.60
C VAL A 80 -7.57 -14.51 1.81
N VAL A 81 -6.29 -14.52 2.17
CA VAL A 81 -5.26 -13.70 1.55
C VAL A 81 -4.09 -14.57 1.10
N THR A 82 -3.35 -14.11 0.10
CA THR A 82 -2.06 -14.70 -0.30
C THR A 82 -0.94 -13.73 0.06
N ARG A 83 0.25 -14.24 0.40
CA ARG A 83 1.40 -13.36 0.68
C ARG A 83 1.84 -12.68 -0.61
N GLY A 84 1.83 -11.34 -0.61
CA GLY A 84 2.54 -10.52 -1.59
C GLY A 84 3.92 -10.17 -1.07
N LEU A 85 4.93 -10.14 -1.94
CA LEU A 85 6.23 -9.59 -1.59
C LEU A 85 6.12 -8.06 -1.62
N GLN A 86 6.20 -7.42 -0.45
CA GLN A 86 6.24 -5.97 -0.34
C GLN A 86 7.55 -5.57 0.30
N LYS A 87 8.17 -4.52 -0.24
CA LYS A 87 9.35 -3.88 0.33
C LYS A 87 8.91 -2.63 1.09
N ASP A 88 9.43 -2.44 2.30
CA ASP A 88 9.26 -1.21 3.08
C ASP A 88 10.40 -0.23 2.77
N TYR A 89 10.08 0.86 2.07
CA TYR A 89 11.02 1.89 1.66
C TYR A 89 11.11 3.07 2.64
N ARG A 90 10.41 3.02 3.79
CA ARG A 90 10.40 4.13 4.76
C ARG A 90 11.78 4.40 5.35
N THR A 91 12.57 3.34 5.55
CA THR A 91 13.91 3.41 6.15
C THR A 91 15.03 3.40 5.11
N ASP A 92 14.86 2.66 4.01
CA ASP A 92 15.78 2.62 2.87
C ASP A 92 15.00 2.89 1.58
N GLY A 93 15.06 4.12 1.09
CA GLY A 93 14.33 4.55 -0.11
C GLY A 93 14.87 3.99 -1.42
N VAL A 94 16.04 3.32 -1.42
CA VAL A 94 16.68 2.79 -2.62
C VAL A 94 16.42 1.29 -2.73
N PHE A 95 16.68 0.53 -1.67
CA PHE A 95 16.57 -0.93 -1.70
C PHE A 95 15.31 -1.45 -1.01
N GLY A 96 14.80 -0.72 -0.02
CA GLY A 96 13.70 -1.16 0.83
C GLY A 96 14.05 -2.40 1.67
N LEU A 97 13.29 -2.62 2.73
CA LEU A 97 13.42 -3.79 3.60
C LEU A 97 12.35 -4.82 3.26
N ASP A 98 12.68 -6.11 3.31
CA ASP A 98 11.65 -7.15 3.23
C ASP A 98 10.79 -7.12 4.49
N VAL A 99 9.48 -7.27 4.30
CA VAL A 99 8.46 -7.30 5.37
C VAL A 99 7.80 -8.67 5.46
#